data_AF-A0A6J1Q785-F1
#
_entry.id   AF-A0A6J1Q785-F1
#
_cell.length_a   1.000
_cell.length_b   1.000
_cell.length_c   1.000
_cell.angle_alpha   90.00
_cell.angle_beta   90.00
_cell.angle_gamma   90.00
#
_symmetry.space_group_name_H-M   'P 1'
#
loop_
_entity.id
_entity.type
_entity.pdbx_description
1 polymer ?
#
loop_
_entity_poly.entity_id
_entity_poly.type
_entity_poly.pdbx_seq_one_letter_code
_entity_poly.pdbx_strand_id
1 'polypeptide(L)'
;MNVNARYPGSSHDSYIWNNSNVKNAIIHLYRRYPNNNFHLLGDSGYPLRPWIMTPVTDAAQNSPEEAYNKKQIKCRALIEQCNG
;
A
#
# COMPACT_ATOMS: atom_id res chain seq x y z
N MET A 1 16.60 -4.96 7.41
CA MET A 1 15.73 -5.18 6.23
C MET A 1 15.51 -3.79 5.65
N ASN A 2 16.13 -3.46 4.51
CA ASN A 2 16.20 -2.09 4.00
C ASN A 2 15.36 -2.02 2.72
N VAL A 3 14.22 -1.32 2.77
CA VAL A 3 13.38 -1.05 1.61
C VAL A 3 13.73 0.35 1.13
N ASN A 4 14.41 0.42 -0.02
CA ASN A 4 14.84 1.67 -0.62
C ASN A 4 13.72 2.18 -1.56
N ALA A 5 13.08 3.29 -1.18
CA ALA A 5 11.97 3.91 -1.90
C ALA A 5 12.39 5.07 -2.82
N ARG A 6 13.64 5.10 -3.31
CA ARG A 6 14.22 6.25 -4.04
C ARG A 6 14.04 6.26 -5.57
N TYR A 7 13.21 5.42 -6.18
CA TYR A 7 13.10 5.37 -7.65
C TYR A 7 11.66 5.53 -8.17
N PRO A 8 11.44 6.36 -9.21
CA PRO A 8 10.12 6.54 -9.82
C PRO A 8 9.82 5.29 -10.66
N GLY A 9 9.18 4.30 -10.06
CA GLY A 9 8.95 3.04 -10.75
C GLY A 9 7.99 2.16 -9.99
N SER A 10 6.71 2.47 -10.08
CA SER A 10 5.60 1.59 -9.67
C SER A 10 5.77 0.13 -10.14
N SER A 11 6.41 -0.08 -11.29
CA SER A 11 6.79 -1.42 -11.79
C SER A 11 7.93 -2.08 -11.01
N HIS A 12 8.92 -1.30 -10.52
CA HIS A 12 10.03 -1.80 -9.71
C HIS A 12 9.56 -2.16 -8.30
N ASP A 13 8.66 -1.36 -7.73
CA ASP A 13 8.05 -1.61 -6.43
C ASP A 13 7.23 -2.90 -6.41
N SER A 14 6.42 -3.13 -7.45
CA SER A 14 5.70 -4.39 -7.65
C SER A 14 6.64 -5.59 -7.83
N TYR A 15 7.80 -5.39 -8.46
CA TYR A 15 8.83 -6.43 -8.61
C TYR A 15 9.52 -6.75 -7.29
N ILE A 16 9.98 -5.74 -6.55
CA ILE A 16 10.56 -5.89 -5.21
C ILE A 16 9.57 -6.60 -4.28
N TRP A 17 8.30 -6.18 -4.30
CA TRP A 17 7.25 -6.81 -3.52
C TRP A 17 7.07 -8.29 -3.85
N ASN A 18 7.00 -8.62 -5.15
CA ASN A 18 6.83 -10.01 -5.57
C ASN A 18 8.01 -10.89 -5.20
N ASN A 19 9.22 -10.33 -5.12
CA ASN A 19 10.44 -11.04 -4.77
C ASN A 19 10.83 -10.92 -3.29
N SER A 20 10.03 -10.24 -2.47
CA SER A 20 10.34 -9.97 -1.06
C SER A 20 9.69 -10.99 -0.12
N ASN A 21 10.44 -11.37 0.93
CA ASN A 21 9.92 -12.19 2.03
C ASN A 21 8.75 -11.52 2.79
N VAL A 22 8.59 -10.20 2.65
CA VAL A 22 7.46 -9.44 3.23
C VAL A 22 6.13 -9.95 2.70
N LYS A 23 6.05 -10.34 1.41
CA LYS A 23 4.83 -10.90 0.82
C LYS A 23 4.39 -12.18 1.55
N ASN A 24 5.32 -13.09 1.80
CA ASN A 24 5.04 -14.34 2.51
C ASN A 24 4.65 -14.09 3.98
N ALA A 25 5.34 -13.16 4.65
CA ALA A 25 5.00 -12.77 6.01
C ALA A 25 3.56 -12.23 6.13
N ILE A 26 3.13 -11.40 5.17
CA ILE A 26 1.79 -10.81 5.18
C ILE A 26 0.71 -11.81 4.83
N ILE A 27 0.97 -12.72 3.87
CA ILE A 27 0.05 -13.84 3.59
C ILE A 27 -0.10 -14.72 4.85
N HIS A 28 0.98 -15.01 5.56
CA HIS A 28 0.91 -15.77 6.81
C HIS A 28 0.16 -15.04 7.92
N LEU A 29 0.39 -13.73 8.10
CA LEU A 29 -0.34 -12.93 9.08
C LEU A 29 -1.83 -12.87 8.78
N TYR A 30 -2.20 -12.67 7.51
CA TYR A 30 -3.60 -12.63 7.08
C TYR A 30 -4.31 -13.97 7.32
N ARG A 31 -3.63 -15.08 6.99
CA ARG A 31 -4.16 -16.45 7.23
C ARG A 31 -4.25 -16.79 8.72
N ARG A 32 -3.29 -16.36 9.52
CA ARG A 32 -3.22 -16.66 10.96
C ARG A 32 -4.21 -15.82 11.77
N TYR A 33 -4.49 -14.60 11.33
CA TYR A 33 -5.38 -13.67 12.01
C TYR A 33 -6.40 -13.08 11.03
N PRO A 34 -7.40 -13.87 10.59
CA PRO A 34 -8.39 -13.43 9.61
C PRO A 34 -9.29 -12.28 10.10
N ASN A 35 -9.37 -12.07 11.43
CA ASN A 35 -10.14 -10.99 12.06
C ASN A 35 -9.27 -9.76 12.41
N ASN A 36 -8.01 -9.72 11.96
CA ASN A 36 -7.11 -8.62 12.29
C ASN A 36 -7.31 -7.47 11.30
N ASN A 37 -7.63 -6.28 11.82
CA ASN A 37 -7.87 -5.08 11.02
C ASN A 37 -6.55 -4.42 10.60
N PHE A 38 -5.71 -5.14 9.84
CA PHE A 38 -4.51 -4.55 9.25
C PHE A 38 -4.62 -4.61 7.73
N HIS A 39 -4.29 -3.49 7.10
CA HIS A 39 -4.18 -3.37 5.66
C HIS A 39 -2.86 -2.68 5.32
N LEU A 40 -2.20 -3.15 4.27
CA LEU A 40 -1.12 -2.39 3.67
C LEU A 40 -1.68 -1.28 2.81
N LEU A 41 -1.06 -0.11 2.85
CA LEU A 41 -1.34 0.98 1.92
C LEU A 41 -0.38 0.84 0.74
N GLY A 42 -0.89 0.41 -0.41
CA GLY A 42 -0.14 0.32 -1.65
C GLY A 42 -0.38 1.54 -2.54
N ASP A 43 0.56 1.82 -3.45
CA ASP A 43 0.31 2.74 -4.57
C ASP A 43 -0.57 2.06 -5.64
N SER A 44 -1.12 2.84 -6.56
CA SER A 44 -1.79 2.43 -7.80
C SER A 44 -0.99 1.42 -8.65
N GLY A 45 0.33 1.36 -8.46
CA GLY A 45 1.22 0.36 -9.09
C GLY A 45 1.12 -1.05 -8.52
N TYR A 46 0.42 -1.26 -7.41
CA TYR A 46 0.23 -2.56 -6.79
C TYR A 46 -1.09 -3.19 -7.24
N PRO A 47 -1.11 -4.50 -7.55
CA PRO A 47 -2.37 -5.19 -7.80
C PRO A 47 -3.22 -5.21 -6.53
N LEU A 48 -4.53 -4.96 -6.68
CA LEU A 48 -5.49 -4.97 -5.59
C LEU A 48 -5.51 -6.35 -4.91
N ARG A 49 -5.31 -6.41 -3.59
CA ARG A 49 -5.32 -7.65 -2.82
C ARG A 49 -6.11 -7.45 -1.51
N PRO A 50 -6.70 -8.49 -0.90
CA PRO A 50 -7.50 -8.33 0.33
C PRO A 50 -6.77 -7.67 1.50
N TRP A 51 -5.43 -7.76 1.50
CA TRP A 51 -4.53 -7.19 2.50
C TRP A 51 -3.78 -5.94 2.03
N ILE A 52 -4.10 -5.41 0.84
CA ILE A 52 -3.50 -4.18 0.28
C ILE A 52 -4.61 -3.26 -0.24
N MET A 53 -4.75 -2.08 0.37
CA MET A 53 -5.62 -1.01 -0.13
C MET A 53 -4.81 -0.05 -1.02
N THR A 54 -5.31 0.21 -2.22
CA THR A 54 -4.76 1.18 -3.17
C THR A 54 -5.69 2.38 -3.30
N PRO A 55 -5.23 3.53 -3.83
CA PRO A 55 -6.13 4.65 -4.10
C PRO A 55 -7.27 4.23 -5.03
N VAL A 56 -8.48 4.72 -4.76
CA VAL A 56 -9.64 4.51 -5.61
C VAL A 56 -9.54 5.46 -6.80
N THR A 57 -9.48 4.92 -8.02
CA THR A 57 -9.51 5.71 -9.25
C THR A 57 -10.91 6.26 -9.49
N ASP A 58 -11.03 7.48 -10.03
CA ASP A 58 -12.32 8.14 -10.33
C ASP A 58 -13.30 8.25 -9.15
N ALA A 59 -12.77 8.43 -7.93
CA ALA A 59 -13.59 8.67 -6.75
C ALA A 59 -14.47 9.92 -6.93
N ALA A 60 -15.79 9.75 -6.77
CA ALA A 60 -16.74 10.85 -6.89
C ALA A 60 -16.48 11.95 -5.84
N GLN A 61 -16.75 13.20 -6.18
CA GLN A 61 -16.55 14.32 -5.24
C GLN A 61 -17.44 14.15 -4.01
N ASN A 62 -16.89 14.39 -2.82
CA ASN A 62 -17.56 14.19 -1.51
C ASN A 62 -17.95 12.74 -1.19
N SER A 63 -17.36 11.76 -1.88
CA SER A 63 -17.56 10.34 -1.59
C SER A 63 -16.66 9.84 -0.44
N PRO A 64 -17.05 8.76 0.26
CA PRO A 64 -16.16 8.06 1.19
C PRO A 64 -14.82 7.66 0.57
N GLU A 65 -14.79 7.36 -0.73
CA GLU A 65 -13.62 7.01 -1.52
C GLU A 65 -12.67 8.20 -1.68
N GLU A 66 -13.20 9.40 -1.93
CA GLU A 66 -12.39 10.63 -1.97
C GLU A 66 -11.80 10.94 -0.58
N ALA A 67 -12.59 10.76 0.48
CA ALA A 67 -12.11 10.91 1.86
C ALA A 67 -11.02 9.89 2.21
N TYR A 68 -11.16 8.65 1.76
CA TYR A 68 -10.14 7.61 1.87
C TYR A 68 -8.86 8.00 1.13
N ASN A 69 -8.95 8.40 -0.15
CA ASN A 69 -7.81 8.84 -0.94
C ASN A 69 -7.08 10.02 -0.29
N LYS A 70 -7.81 11.03 0.22
CA LYS A 70 -7.23 12.17 0.95
C LYS A 70 -6.44 11.73 2.18
N LYS A 71 -6.96 10.77 2.96
CA LYS A 71 -6.24 10.22 4.12
C LYS A 71 -5.01 9.43 3.68
N GLN A 72 -5.14 8.60 2.65
CA GLN A 72 -4.03 7.81 2.13
C GLN A 72 -2.88 8.67 1.61
N ILE A 73 -3.19 9.75 0.86
CA ILE A 73 -2.20 10.72 0.38
C ILE A 73 -1.46 11.39 1.55
N LYS A 74 -2.18 11.81 2.59
CA LYS A 74 -1.54 12.39 3.79
C LYS A 74 -0.61 11.40 4.49
N CYS A 75 -1.04 10.15 4.65
CA CYS A 75 -0.19 9.10 5.22
C CYS A 75 1.08 8.88 4.38
N ARG A 76 0.97 8.86 3.05
CA ARG A 76 2.12 8.74 2.15
C ARG A 76 3.08 9.92 2.27
N ALA A 77 2.56 11.15 2.25
CA ALA A 77 3.38 12.35 2.37
C ALA A 77 4.23 12.36 3.66
N LEU A 78 3.68 11.86 4.78
CA LEU A 78 4.42 11.71 6.03
C LEU A 78 5.56 10.68 5.93
N ILE A 79 5.32 9.55 5.26
CA ILE A 79 6.33 8.51 5.06
C ILE A 79 7.43 9.02 4.11
N GLU A 80 7.06 9.73 3.05
CA GLU A 80 7.98 10.33 2.08
C GLU A 80 8.84 11.42 2.74
N GLN A 81 8.28 12.22 3.65
CA GLN A 81 9.04 13.18 4.46
C GLN A 81 10.01 12.51 5.44
N CYS A 82 9.68 11.32 5.95
CA CYS A 82 10.55 10.59 6.86
C CYS A 82 11.71 9.87 6.14
N ASN A 83 11.52 9.53 4.87
CA ASN A 83 12.52 8.83 4.04
C ASN A 83 13.31 9.78 3.11
N GLY A 84 12.97 11.08 3.14
CA GLY A 84 13.61 12.15 2.37
C GLY A 84 15.01 12.51 2.86
#